data_AF-A0A351GLA4-F1
#
_entry.id   AF-A0A351GLA4-F1
#
_cell.length_a   1.000
_cell.length_b   1.000
_cell.length_c   1.000
_cell.angle_alpha   90.00
_cell.angle_beta   90.00
_cell.angle_gamma   90.00
#
_symmetry.space_group_name_H-M   'P 1'
#
loop_
_entity.id
_entity.type
_entity.pdbx_description
1 polymer ?
#
loop_
_entity_poly.entity_id
_entity_poly.type
_entity_poly.pdbx_seq_one_letter_code
_entity_poly.pdbx_strand_id
1 'polypeptide(L)' 'PTGAEVFILGASHAEFGAVIGGQPKLRREWTLFDETAVWKQILLKTGG' A
#
# COMPACT_ATOMS: atom_id res chain seq x y z
N PRO A 1 -18.27 0.18 -8.88
CA PRO A 1 -17.66 0.69 -7.63
C PRO A 1 -18.75 0.90 -6.55
N THR A 2 -18.48 0.62 -5.27
CA THR A 2 -19.52 0.61 -4.21
C THR A 2 -19.93 2.00 -3.71
N GLY A 3 -19.16 3.05 -4.00
CA GLY A 3 -19.42 4.40 -3.50
C GLY A 3 -19.06 4.62 -2.03
N ALA A 4 -18.57 3.60 -1.33
CA ALA A 4 -18.07 3.74 0.04
C ALA A 4 -16.77 4.54 0.06
N GLU A 5 -16.70 5.55 0.94
CA GLU A 5 -15.44 6.20 1.29
C GLU A 5 -14.59 5.23 2.13
N VAL A 6 -13.36 4.97 1.69
CA VAL A 6 -12.46 4.00 2.32
C VAL A 6 -11.13 4.68 2.63
N PHE A 7 -10.68 4.55 3.89
CA PHE A 7 -9.35 4.94 4.30
C PHE A 7 -8.40 3.75 4.15
N ILE A 8 -7.34 3.93 3.36
CA ILE A 8 -6.29 2.92 3.18
C ILE A 8 -5.09 3.35 4.02
N LEU A 9 -4.71 2.48 4.96
CA LEU A 9 -3.43 2.57 5.64
C LEU A 9 -2.50 1.48 5.08
N GLY A 10 -1.28 1.88 4.78
CA GLY A 10 -0.27 0.97 4.27
C GLY A 10 1.13 1.49 4.54
N ALA A 11 2.11 0.67 4.17
CA ALA A 11 3.51 1.02 4.21
C ALA A 11 4.18 0.59 2.91
N SER A 12 5.04 1.45 2.39
CA SER A 12 5.89 1.12 1.24
C SER A 12 7.34 1.02 1.69
N HIS A 13 8.04 0.02 1.18
CA HIS A 13 9.45 -0.23 1.46
C HIS A 13 10.21 -0.30 0.14
N ALA A 14 11.31 0.43 0.05
CA ALA A 14 12.19 0.45 -1.11
C ALA A 14 13.62 0.09 -0.69
N GLU A 15 14.22 -0.86 -1.40
CA GLU A 15 15.62 -1.22 -1.25
C GLU A 15 16.44 -0.64 -2.38
N PHE A 16 17.48 0.12 -2.04
CA PHE A 16 18.45 0.66 -3.00
C PHE A 16 19.72 -0.19 -3.00
N GLY A 17 20.32 -0.34 -4.19
CA GLY A 17 21.63 -0.99 -4.32
C GLY A 17 22.77 -0.15 -3.72
N ALA A 18 23.97 -0.73 -3.66
CA ALA A 18 25.15 -0.05 -3.13
C ALA A 18 25.42 1.28 -3.87
N VAL A 19 25.69 2.34 -3.10
CA VAL A 19 25.98 3.68 -3.62
C VAL A 19 27.50 3.83 -3.74
N ILE A 20 28.11 3.24 -4.78
CA ILE A 20 29.54 3.41 -5.04
C ILE A 20 29.73 4.04 -6.43
N GLY A 21 30.20 5.28 -6.45
CA GLY A 21 30.63 5.99 -7.66
C GLY A 21 29.53 6.47 -8.62
N GLY A 22 28.25 6.27 -8.33
CA GLY A 22 27.14 6.65 -9.21
C GLY A 22 25.80 6.82 -8.49
N GLN A 23 24.74 7.12 -9.26
CA GLN A 23 23.39 7.32 -8.71
C GLN A 23 22.84 6.01 -8.10
N PRO A 24 22.27 6.06 -6.88
CA PRO A 24 21.58 4.92 -6.29
C PRO A 24 20.48 4.39 -7.22
N LYS A 25 20.42 3.08 -7.43
CA LYS A 25 19.35 2.43 -8.19
C LYS A 25 18.42 1.66 -7.26
N LEU A 26 17.12 1.79 -7.49
CA LEU A 26 16.10 0.96 -6.85
C LEU A 26 16.31 -0.49 -7.28
N ARG A 27 16.41 -1.40 -6.31
CA ARG A 27 16.47 -2.85 -6.57
C ARG A 27 15.10 -3.47 -6.47
N ARG A 28 14.37 -3.12 -5.42
CA ARG A 28 13.07 -3.71 -5.08
C ARG A 28 12.22 -2.69 -4.36
N GLU A 29 10.92 -2.79 -4.59
CA GLU A 29 9.91 -2.02 -3.88
C GLU A 29 8.73 -2.95 -3.58
N TRP A 30 8.16 -2.77 -2.40
CA TRP A 30 6.94 -3.43 -1.98
C TRP A 30 6.02 -2.44 -1.31
N THR A 31 4.72 -2.65 -1.47
CA THR A 31 3.69 -1.94 -0.74
C THR A 31 2.81 -2.96 -0.04
N LEU A 32 2.64 -2.76 1.26
CA LEU A 32 1.72 -3.52 2.09
C LEU A 32 0.54 -2.65 2.47
N PHE A 33 -0.67 -3.19 2.40
CA PHE A 33 -1.87 -2.63 2.99
C PHE A 33 -2.79 -3.77 3.44
N ASP A 34 -3.68 -3.48 4.40
CA ASP A 34 -4.63 -4.47 4.90
C ASP A 34 -5.90 -4.48 4.05
N GLU A 35 -5.97 -5.44 3.12
CA GLU A 35 -7.14 -5.63 2.28
C GLU A 35 -8.39 -6.05 3.08
N THR A 36 -8.22 -6.78 4.17
CA THR A 36 -9.35 -7.18 5.03
C THR A 36 -9.98 -5.96 5.71
N ALA A 37 -9.16 -5.01 6.18
CA ALA A 37 -9.64 -3.75 6.73
C ALA A 37 -10.38 -2.90 5.68
N VAL A 38 -9.93 -2.93 4.41
CA VAL A 38 -10.63 -2.28 3.29
C VAL A 38 -12.02 -2.89 3.09
N TRP A 39 -12.12 -4.22 3.00
CA TRP A 39 -13.42 -4.88 2.81
C TRP A 39 -14.36 -4.68 3.99
N LYS A 40 -13.85 -4.68 5.23
CA LYS A 40 -14.65 -4.36 6.42
C LYS A 40 -15.26 -2.96 6.33
N GLN A 41 -14.49 -1.95 5.91
CA GLN A 41 -15.01 -0.59 5.73
C GLN A 41 -16.12 -0.53 4.68
N ILE A 42 -15.95 -1.22 3.56
CA ILE A 42 -16.96 -1.28 2.49
C ILE A 42 -18.25 -1.90 3.02
N LEU A 43 -18.16 -3.09 3.63
CA LEU A 43 -19.33 -3.83 4.12
C LEU A 43 -20.09 -3.05 5.20
N LEU A 44 -19.38 -2.42 6.15
CA LEU A 44 -20.01 -1.60 7.19
C LEU A 44 -20.74 -0.35 6.62
N LYS A 45 -20.30 0.16 5.47
CA LYS A 45 -20.92 1.33 4.82
C LYS A 45 -22.07 0.96 3.87
N THR A 46 -22.05 -0.23 3.29
CA THR A 46 -23.10 -0.70 2.38
C THR A 46 -24.21 -1.50 3.06
N GLY A 47 -24.22 -1.55 4.41
CA GLY A 47 -25.27 -2.22 5.19
C GLY A 47 -25.12 -3.74 5.26
N GLY A 48 -23.88 -4.22 5.41
CA GLY A 48 -23.57 -5.65 5.57
C GLY A 48 -24.31 -6.37 6.68
#